data_AF-A0A7D5GZ71-F1
#
_entry.id   AF-A0A7D5GZ71-F1
#
_cell.length_a   1.000
_cell.length_b   1.000
_cell.length_c   1.000
_cell.angle_alpha   90.00
_cell.angle_beta   90.00
_cell.angle_gamma   90.00
#
_symmetry.space_group_name_H-M   'P 1'
#
loop_
_entity.id
_entity.type
_entity.pdbx_description
1 polymer ?
#
loop_
_entity_poly.entity_id
_entity_poly.type
_entity_poly.pdbx_seq_one_letter_code
_entity_poly.pdbx_strand_id
1 'polypeptide(L)'
;MGLPASLRPRRTLALPFVLVSFPLLWFVMREAGIGAAGRPVTDVLPRVVALATVALAVSGVVAILVDAALDIESESVPSWVRPLVSPSNGALATFTAVSLALAVYIVAGSLVALPGWFDALASAIGVVIGWPLLLVVLGTYAVGNAVPTLQDAFAIQVALVAAGVALSAAWMLLLSGWLAGLIVPGDAVRTGP
;
A
#
# COMPACT_ATOMS: atom_id res chain seq x y z
N MET A 1 8.36 -27.11 17.74
CA MET A 1 8.18 -25.79 18.38
C MET A 1 7.18 -25.01 17.54
N GLY A 2 6.04 -24.62 18.11
CA GLY A 2 5.06 -23.80 17.39
C GLY A 2 5.52 -22.35 17.27
N LEU A 3 5.03 -21.62 16.26
CA LEU A 3 5.24 -20.17 16.17
C LEU A 3 4.61 -19.48 17.40
N PRO A 4 5.30 -18.51 18.03
CA PRO A 4 4.74 -17.74 19.14
C PRO A 4 3.44 -17.05 18.70
N ALA A 5 2.50 -16.89 19.63
CA ALA A 5 1.16 -16.39 19.33
C ALA A 5 1.14 -14.98 18.72
N SER A 6 2.20 -14.19 18.93
CA SER A 6 2.43 -12.87 18.34
C SER A 6 2.85 -12.90 16.86
N LEU A 7 3.38 -14.03 16.37
CA LEU A 7 3.80 -14.22 14.97
C LEU A 7 2.74 -14.95 14.15
N ARG A 8 1.61 -15.33 14.74
CA ARG A 8 0.51 -15.94 13.98
C ARG A 8 -0.10 -14.89 13.06
N PRO A 9 -0.37 -15.21 11.77
CA PRO A 9 -1.04 -14.27 10.87
C PRO A 9 -2.41 -13.88 11.43
N ARG A 10 -2.59 -12.59 11.72
CA ARG A 10 -3.87 -12.00 12.15
C ARG A 10 -4.31 -10.97 11.12
N ARG A 11 -5.61 -10.86 10.89
CA ARG A 11 -6.18 -9.88 9.94
C ARG A 11 -5.96 -8.45 10.40
N THR A 12 -5.89 -8.22 11.70
CA THR A 12 -5.64 -6.92 12.32
C THR A 12 -4.29 -6.32 11.95
N LEU A 13 -3.32 -7.17 11.61
CA LEU A 13 -1.98 -6.74 11.18
C LEU A 13 -1.93 -6.26 9.73
N ALA A 14 -2.94 -6.57 8.90
CA ALA A 14 -2.87 -6.33 7.46
C ALA A 14 -2.76 -4.83 7.12
N LEU A 15 -3.62 -4.00 7.72
CA LEU A 15 -3.60 -2.55 7.49
C LEU A 15 -2.27 -1.89 7.91
N PRO A 16 -1.81 -1.99 9.18
CA PRO A 16 -0.57 -1.33 9.57
C PRO A 16 0.64 -1.88 8.81
N PHE A 17 0.63 -3.17 8.45
CA PHE A 17 1.65 -3.74 7.57
C PHE A 17 1.67 -3.07 6.18
N VAL A 18 0.51 -2.95 5.54
CA VAL A 18 0.36 -2.32 4.22
C VAL A 18 0.75 -0.84 4.25
N LEU A 19 0.31 -0.10 5.29
CA LEU A 19 0.60 1.32 5.45
C LEU A 19 2.10 1.63 5.58
N VAL A 20 2.88 0.70 6.14
CA VAL A 20 4.32 0.85 6.31
C VAL A 20 5.09 0.27 5.12
N SER A 21 4.64 -0.87 4.59
CA SER A 21 5.35 -1.56 3.49
C SER A 21 5.31 -0.78 2.19
N PHE A 22 4.17 -0.21 1.79
CA PHE A 22 4.06 0.53 0.54
C PHE A 22 5.04 1.73 0.45
N PRO A 23 5.13 2.64 1.44
CA PRO A 23 6.10 3.73 1.36
C PRO A 23 7.54 3.24 1.43
N LEU A 24 7.84 2.24 2.26
CA LEU A 24 9.21 1.68 2.31
C LEU A 24 9.61 1.06 0.97
N LEU A 25 8.73 0.25 0.35
CA LEU A 25 8.97 -0.34 -0.96
C LEU A 25 9.11 0.72 -2.05
N TRP A 26 8.36 1.82 -1.96
CA TRP A 26 8.55 2.96 -2.86
C TRP A 26 9.97 3.55 -2.75
N PHE A 27 10.49 3.74 -1.53
CA PHE A 27 11.88 4.18 -1.34
C PHE A 27 12.90 3.18 -1.88
N VAL A 28 12.67 1.88 -1.68
CA VAL A 28 13.54 0.83 -2.24
C VAL A 28 13.57 0.93 -3.77
N MET A 29 12.40 1.05 -4.41
CA MET A 29 12.30 1.15 -5.86
C MET A 29 12.89 2.45 -6.41
N ARG A 30 12.73 3.57 -5.70
CA ARG A 30 13.36 4.84 -6.06
C ARG A 30 14.88 4.75 -6.01
N GLU A 31 15.43 4.22 -4.91
CA GLU A 31 16.87 4.00 -4.75
C GLU A 31 17.41 3.04 -5.82
N ALA A 32 16.66 1.98 -6.14
CA ALA A 32 16.98 1.06 -7.21
C ALA A 32 17.07 1.77 -8.56
N GLY A 33 16.09 2.62 -8.89
CA GLY A 33 16.06 3.38 -10.14
C GLY A 33 17.23 4.36 -10.27
N ILE A 34 17.57 5.07 -9.19
CA ILE A 34 18.72 5.98 -9.16
C ILE A 34 20.03 5.19 -9.28
N GLY A 35 20.17 4.09 -8.55
CA GLY A 35 21.38 3.26 -8.53
C GLY A 35 21.60 2.42 -9.79
N ALA A 36 20.54 2.12 -10.54
CA ALA A 36 20.60 1.39 -11.80
C ALA A 36 21.02 2.26 -12.99
N ALA A 37 21.04 3.59 -12.85
CA ALA A 37 21.51 4.50 -13.90
C ALA A 37 22.96 4.17 -14.28
N GLY A 38 23.14 3.53 -15.45
CA GLY A 38 24.45 3.13 -15.96
C GLY A 38 25.03 1.83 -15.40
N ARG A 39 24.23 1.01 -14.68
CA ARG A 39 24.66 -0.31 -14.16
C ARG A 39 23.79 -1.43 -14.70
N PRO A 40 24.33 -2.64 -14.93
CA PRO A 40 23.50 -3.78 -15.31
C PRO A 40 22.60 -4.20 -14.14
N VAL A 41 21.40 -4.68 -14.48
CA VAL A 41 20.36 -5.06 -13.50
C VAL A 41 20.86 -6.12 -12.51
N THR A 42 21.73 -7.03 -12.98
CA THR A 42 22.32 -8.10 -12.17
C THR A 42 23.10 -7.59 -10.97
N ASP A 43 23.68 -6.39 -11.05
CA ASP A 43 24.50 -5.81 -9.99
C ASP A 43 23.64 -5.13 -8.91
N VAL A 44 22.46 -4.65 -9.30
CA VAL A 44 21.54 -3.89 -8.43
C VAL A 44 20.52 -4.81 -7.76
N LEU A 45 20.12 -5.89 -8.43
CA LEU A 45 19.06 -6.79 -8.01
C LEU A 45 19.26 -7.37 -6.59
N PRO A 46 20.44 -7.89 -6.19
CA PRO A 46 20.62 -8.43 -4.84
C PRO A 46 20.38 -7.40 -3.75
N ARG A 47 20.82 -6.15 -3.96
CA ARG A 47 20.61 -5.04 -3.03
C ARG A 47 19.14 -4.68 -2.93
N VAL A 48 18.42 -4.64 -4.06
CA VAL A 48 16.98 -4.35 -4.09
C VAL A 48 16.20 -5.42 -3.33
N VAL A 49 16.49 -6.70 -3.57
CA VAL A 49 15.85 -7.82 -2.86
C VAL A 49 16.14 -7.76 -1.35
N ALA A 50 17.38 -7.47 -0.97
CA ALA A 50 17.76 -7.32 0.43
C ALA A 50 17.00 -6.16 1.11
N LEU A 51 16.99 -4.97 0.49
CA LEU A 51 16.27 -3.80 1.01
C LEU A 51 14.76 -4.03 1.08
N ALA A 52 14.17 -4.66 0.07
CA ALA A 52 12.75 -5.02 0.07
C ALA A 52 12.43 -6.01 1.20
N THR A 53 13.29 -7.00 1.42
CA THR A 53 13.13 -7.97 2.53
C THR A 53 13.17 -7.27 3.88
N VAL A 54 14.13 -6.35 4.09
CA VAL A 54 14.21 -5.53 5.31
C VAL A 54 12.97 -4.66 5.47
N ALA A 55 12.50 -4.00 4.40
CA ALA A 55 11.29 -3.19 4.43
C ALA A 55 10.06 -4.00 4.88
N LEU A 56 9.89 -5.22 4.35
CA LEU A 56 8.81 -6.12 4.76
C LEU A 56 8.96 -6.57 6.22
N ALA A 57 10.17 -6.88 6.67
CA ALA A 57 10.42 -7.24 8.05
C ALA A 57 10.09 -6.10 9.03
N VAL A 58 10.54 -4.87 8.73
CA VAL A 58 10.22 -3.66 9.50
C VAL A 58 8.71 -3.43 9.52
N SER A 59 8.03 -3.59 8.39
CA SER A 59 6.57 -3.44 8.31
C SER A 59 5.85 -4.45 9.19
N GLY A 60 6.34 -5.69 9.26
CA GLY A 60 5.82 -6.73 10.16
C GLY A 60 5.99 -6.36 11.63
N VAL A 61 7.17 -5.87 12.02
CA VAL A 61 7.43 -5.42 13.40
C VAL A 61 6.52 -4.25 13.77
N VAL A 62 6.41 -3.23 12.91
CA VAL A 62 5.54 -2.07 13.18
C VAL A 62 4.08 -2.51 13.27
N ALA A 63 3.62 -3.42 12.42
CA ALA A 63 2.26 -3.95 12.50
C ALA A 63 1.97 -4.61 13.86
N ILE A 64 2.89 -5.43 14.36
CA ILE A 64 2.76 -6.07 15.68
C ILE A 64 2.72 -5.02 16.80
N LEU A 65 3.57 -3.99 16.73
CA LEU A 65 3.61 -2.92 17.73
C LEU A 65 2.32 -2.07 17.71
N VAL A 66 1.79 -1.77 16.53
CA VAL A 66 0.54 -1.00 16.38
C VAL A 66 -0.65 -1.80 16.90
N ASP A 67 -0.75 -3.10 16.58
CA ASP A 67 -1.80 -3.99 17.09
C ASP A 67 -1.78 -4.08 18.61
N ALA A 68 -0.58 -4.25 19.19
CA ALA A 68 -0.39 -4.28 20.64
C ALA A 68 -0.72 -2.93 21.32
N ALA A 69 -0.44 -1.80 20.66
CA ALA A 69 -0.64 -0.46 21.22
C ALA A 69 -2.10 0.01 21.15
N LEU A 70 -2.82 -0.36 20.09
CA LEU A 70 -4.19 0.12 19.84
C LEU A 70 -5.27 -0.77 20.45
N ASP A 71 -4.94 -1.98 20.91
CA ASP A 71 -5.89 -2.99 21.39
C ASP A 71 -7.11 -3.07 20.46
N ILE A 72 -6.82 -3.38 19.19
CA ILE A 72 -7.78 -3.31 18.07
C ILE A 72 -9.06 -4.13 18.30
N GLU A 73 -9.00 -5.13 19.18
CA GLU A 73 -10.15 -5.97 19.55
C GLU A 73 -11.09 -5.31 20.58
N SER A 74 -10.74 -4.14 21.11
CA SER A 74 -11.59 -3.32 21.98
C SER A 74 -12.90 -2.94 21.27
N GLU A 75 -14.04 -3.10 21.96
CA GLU A 75 -15.37 -2.70 21.46
C GLU A 75 -15.49 -1.19 21.12
N SER A 76 -14.49 -0.39 21.49
CA SER A 76 -14.45 1.06 21.29
C SER A 76 -14.19 1.53 19.84
N VAL A 77 -13.83 0.63 18.92
CA VAL A 77 -13.51 1.02 17.53
C VAL A 77 -14.79 1.43 16.77
N PRO A 78 -14.84 2.65 16.18
CA PRO A 78 -16.00 3.09 15.41
C PRO A 78 -16.35 2.13 14.26
N SER A 79 -17.65 1.94 14.02
CA SER A 79 -18.16 0.98 13.02
C SER A 79 -17.64 1.24 11.59
N TRP A 80 -17.38 2.50 11.24
CA TRP A 80 -16.82 2.89 9.94
C TRP A 80 -15.32 2.58 9.80
N VAL A 81 -14.59 2.43 10.91
CA VAL A 81 -13.15 2.07 10.94
C VAL A 81 -12.96 0.55 10.90
N ARG A 82 -13.94 -0.20 11.43
CA ARG A 82 -13.89 -1.66 11.54
C ARG A 82 -13.52 -2.39 10.22
N PRO A 83 -13.98 -1.98 9.02
CA PRO A 83 -13.57 -2.61 7.75
C PRO A 83 -12.08 -2.45 7.42
N LEU A 84 -11.46 -1.35 7.86
CA LEU A 84 -10.03 -1.11 7.65
C LEU A 84 -9.17 -1.96 8.58
N VAL A 85 -9.60 -2.09 9.84
CA VAL A 85 -8.79 -2.73 10.88
C VAL A 85 -9.08 -4.23 11.01
N SER A 86 -10.23 -4.71 10.50
CA SER A 86 -10.56 -6.12 10.40
C SER A 86 -11.12 -6.44 9.01
N PRO A 87 -10.27 -6.42 7.97
CA PRO A 87 -10.71 -6.66 6.60
C PRO A 87 -11.21 -8.09 6.43
N SER A 88 -12.27 -8.27 5.63
CA SER A 88 -12.80 -9.60 5.31
C SER A 88 -11.80 -10.39 4.44
N ASN A 89 -11.94 -11.72 4.38
CA ASN A 89 -11.13 -12.55 3.47
C ASN A 89 -11.30 -12.11 2.01
N GLY A 90 -12.51 -11.72 1.62
CA GLY A 90 -12.78 -11.18 0.29
C GLY A 90 -12.05 -9.86 0.04
N ALA A 91 -12.04 -8.95 1.03
CA ALA A 91 -11.32 -7.68 0.92
C ALA A 91 -9.80 -7.91 0.75
N LEU A 92 -9.22 -8.82 1.53
CA LEU A 92 -7.81 -9.18 1.42
C LEU A 92 -7.51 -9.84 0.07
N ALA A 93 -8.35 -10.77 -0.39
CA ALA A 93 -8.18 -11.42 -1.69
C ALA A 93 -8.24 -10.43 -2.85
N THR A 94 -9.23 -9.53 -2.85
CA THR A 94 -9.36 -8.46 -3.84
C THR A 94 -8.17 -7.53 -3.81
N PHE A 95 -7.74 -7.10 -2.61
CA PHE A 95 -6.57 -6.25 -2.44
C PHE A 95 -5.32 -6.92 -3.01
N THR A 96 -5.05 -8.17 -2.65
CA THR A 96 -3.91 -8.94 -3.17
C THR A 96 -3.97 -9.09 -4.68
N ALA A 97 -5.14 -9.41 -5.25
CA ALA A 97 -5.31 -9.54 -6.70
C ALA A 97 -5.04 -8.22 -7.42
N VAL A 98 -5.57 -7.11 -6.92
CA VAL A 98 -5.34 -5.77 -7.48
C VAL A 98 -3.87 -5.35 -7.36
N SER A 99 -3.24 -5.55 -6.20
CA SER A 99 -1.82 -5.26 -6.01
C SER A 99 -0.93 -6.09 -6.92
N LEU A 100 -1.25 -7.38 -7.10
CA LEU A 100 -0.51 -8.25 -8.01
C LEU A 100 -0.68 -7.83 -9.46
N ALA A 101 -1.92 -7.51 -9.89
CA ALA A 101 -2.19 -7.02 -11.23
C ALA A 101 -1.42 -5.72 -11.52
N LEU A 102 -1.37 -4.80 -10.55
CA LEU A 102 -0.60 -3.56 -10.65
C LEU A 102 0.91 -3.83 -10.76
N ALA A 103 1.43 -4.74 -9.94
CA ALA A 103 2.85 -5.13 -10.01
C ALA A 103 3.18 -5.75 -11.37
N VAL A 104 2.33 -6.65 -11.87
CA VAL A 104 2.49 -7.25 -13.21
C VAL A 104 2.41 -6.19 -14.29
N TYR A 105 1.47 -5.24 -14.21
CA TYR A 105 1.36 -4.13 -15.17
C TYR A 105 2.65 -3.30 -15.23
N ILE A 106 3.20 -2.91 -14.07
CA ILE A 106 4.43 -2.12 -13.98
C ILE A 106 5.61 -2.89 -14.59
N VAL A 107 5.74 -4.19 -14.27
CA VAL A 107 6.83 -5.03 -14.81
C VAL A 107 6.64 -5.26 -16.31
N ALA A 108 5.45 -5.65 -16.76
CA ALA A 108 5.16 -5.92 -18.17
C ALA A 108 5.35 -4.67 -19.04
N GLY A 109 4.92 -3.49 -18.58
CA GLY A 109 5.09 -2.23 -19.29
C GLY A 109 6.56 -1.82 -19.49
N SER A 110 7.48 -2.36 -18.66
CA SER A 110 8.93 -2.18 -18.86
C SER A 110 9.57 -3.18 -19.83
N LEU A 111 8.87 -4.25 -20.18
CA LEU A 111 9.38 -5.32 -21.04
C LEU A 111 8.75 -5.32 -22.43
N VAL A 112 7.48 -4.92 -22.55
CA VAL A 112 6.69 -5.00 -23.78
C VAL A 112 5.85 -3.73 -23.93
N ALA A 113 5.80 -3.20 -25.16
CA ALA A 113 4.89 -2.11 -25.48
C ALA A 113 3.43 -2.59 -25.40
N LEU A 114 2.65 -1.99 -24.50
CA LEU A 114 1.25 -2.31 -24.33
C LEU A 114 0.40 -1.58 -25.38
N PRO A 115 -0.77 -2.14 -25.76
CA PRO A 115 -1.71 -1.44 -26.64
C PRO A 115 -2.19 -0.13 -25.99
N GLY A 116 -2.23 0.98 -26.74
CA GLY A 116 -2.56 2.29 -26.17
C GLY A 116 -3.94 2.40 -25.50
N TRP A 117 -4.92 1.61 -25.93
CA TRP A 117 -6.24 1.55 -25.27
C TRP A 117 -6.16 0.93 -23.87
N PHE A 118 -5.25 -0.03 -23.68
CA PHE A 118 -5.04 -0.69 -22.40
C PHE A 118 -4.33 0.25 -21.43
N ASP A 119 -3.31 0.98 -21.91
CA ASP A 119 -2.64 2.02 -21.13
C ASP A 119 -3.59 3.14 -20.70
N ALA A 120 -4.51 3.55 -21.59
CA ALA A 120 -5.53 4.54 -21.25
C ALA A 120 -6.45 4.06 -20.12
N LEU A 121 -6.91 2.80 -20.17
CA LEU A 121 -7.74 2.21 -19.13
C LEU A 121 -6.97 2.06 -17.81
N ALA A 122 -5.74 1.55 -17.89
CA ALA A 122 -4.86 1.39 -16.74
C ALA A 122 -4.54 2.73 -16.08
N SER A 123 -4.34 3.79 -16.88
CA SER A 123 -4.14 5.16 -16.39
C SER A 123 -5.38 5.68 -15.64
N ALA A 124 -6.58 5.50 -16.20
CA ALA A 124 -7.82 5.91 -15.54
C ALA A 124 -8.02 5.20 -14.19
N ILE A 125 -7.79 3.88 -14.15
CA ILE A 125 -7.84 3.08 -12.92
C ILE A 125 -6.74 3.54 -11.94
N GLY A 126 -5.54 3.78 -12.45
CA GLY A 126 -4.39 4.27 -11.67
C GLY A 126 -4.67 5.61 -11.00
N VAL A 127 -5.39 6.52 -11.66
CA VAL A 127 -5.83 7.80 -11.07
C VAL A 127 -6.80 7.57 -9.91
N VAL A 128 -7.76 6.67 -10.05
CA VAL A 128 -8.73 6.36 -8.97
C VAL A 128 -8.03 5.72 -7.77
N ILE A 129 -7.07 4.85 -8.02
CA ILE A 129 -6.28 4.18 -6.97
C ILE A 129 -5.30 5.14 -6.31
N GLY A 130 -4.59 5.94 -7.10
CA GLY A 130 -3.54 6.87 -6.68
C GLY A 130 -4.04 8.26 -6.32
N TRP A 131 -5.35 8.48 -6.26
CA TRP A 131 -5.93 9.80 -6.00
C TRP A 131 -5.44 10.45 -4.68
N PRO A 132 -5.23 9.72 -3.56
CA PRO A 132 -4.74 10.35 -2.34
C PRO A 132 -3.30 10.85 -2.51
N LEU A 133 -2.46 10.08 -3.21
CA LEU A 133 -1.12 10.51 -3.57
C LEU A 133 -1.16 11.74 -4.48
N LEU A 134 -2.06 11.77 -5.47
CA LEU A 134 -2.25 12.94 -6.33
C LEU A 134 -2.63 14.19 -5.53
N LEU A 135 -3.57 14.07 -4.57
CA LEU A 135 -3.91 15.19 -3.68
C LEU A 135 -2.71 15.66 -2.87
N VAL A 136 -1.93 14.74 -2.30
CA VAL A 136 -0.75 15.11 -1.52
C VAL A 136 0.28 15.80 -2.40
N VAL A 137 0.50 15.32 -3.62
CA VAL A 137 1.39 15.96 -4.61
C VAL A 137 0.90 17.36 -5.00
N LEU A 138 -0.40 17.52 -5.29
CA LEU A 138 -0.98 18.83 -5.58
C LEU A 138 -0.88 19.76 -4.37
N GLY A 139 -1.06 19.23 -3.17
CA GLY A 139 -0.88 19.93 -1.90
C GLY A 139 0.56 20.41 -1.72
N THR A 140 1.57 19.57 -1.99
CA THR A 140 2.98 20.00 -1.95
C THR A 140 3.28 21.10 -2.96
N TYR A 141 2.71 21.03 -4.17
CA TYR A 141 2.88 22.11 -5.14
C TYR A 141 2.23 23.41 -4.66
N ALA A 142 0.99 23.35 -4.14
CA ALA A 142 0.31 24.52 -3.61
C ALA A 142 1.06 25.15 -2.42
N VAL A 143 1.49 24.32 -1.46
CA VAL A 143 2.26 24.76 -0.29
C VAL A 143 3.63 25.29 -0.71
N GLY A 144 4.31 24.61 -1.62
CA GLY A 144 5.61 25.03 -2.11
C GLY A 144 5.57 26.35 -2.87
N ASN A 145 4.51 26.59 -3.64
CA ASN A 145 4.29 27.88 -4.30
C ASN A 145 3.96 29.00 -3.30
N ALA A 146 3.26 28.67 -2.22
CA ALA A 146 2.93 29.64 -1.17
C ALA A 146 4.12 29.93 -0.23
N VAL A 147 4.96 28.93 0.03
CA VAL A 147 6.10 29.01 0.95
C VAL A 147 7.32 28.30 0.32
N PRO A 148 8.10 29.02 -0.52
CA PRO A 148 9.21 28.42 -1.27
C PRO A 148 10.27 27.74 -0.40
N THR A 149 10.50 28.23 0.82
CA THR A 149 11.47 27.63 1.76
C THR A 149 11.13 26.19 2.17
N LEU A 150 9.86 25.79 2.09
CA LEU A 150 9.44 24.41 2.36
C LEU A 150 9.73 23.48 1.17
N GLN A 151 9.93 24.00 -0.03
CA GLN A 151 10.30 23.19 -1.19
C GLN A 151 11.71 22.60 -1.02
N ASP A 152 12.63 23.31 -0.39
CA ASP A 152 14.02 22.83 -0.24
C ASP A 152 14.19 21.82 0.91
N ALA A 153 13.18 21.69 1.78
CA ALA A 153 13.24 20.81 2.93
C ALA A 153 12.99 19.35 2.54
N PHE A 154 14.07 18.61 2.23
CA PHE A 154 14.02 17.20 1.84
C PHE A 154 13.18 16.32 2.78
N ALA A 155 13.30 16.52 4.11
CA ALA A 155 12.55 15.76 5.10
C ALA A 155 11.02 15.93 4.95
N ILE A 156 10.57 17.13 4.58
CA ILE A 156 9.15 17.44 4.38
C ILE A 156 8.63 16.74 3.12
N GLN A 157 9.40 16.80 2.02
CA GLN A 157 9.04 16.09 0.79
C GLN A 157 8.92 14.58 1.01
N VAL A 158 9.89 13.99 1.73
CA VAL A 158 9.90 12.58 2.11
C VAL A 158 8.67 12.22 2.94
N ALA A 159 8.35 13.02 3.96
CA ALA A 159 7.20 12.78 4.82
C ALA A 159 5.87 12.87 4.05
N LEU A 160 5.73 13.85 3.16
CA LEU A 160 4.52 14.03 2.35
C LEU A 160 4.36 12.88 1.35
N VAL A 161 5.40 12.48 0.64
CA VAL A 161 5.32 11.32 -0.26
C VAL A 161 4.97 10.05 0.52
N ALA A 162 5.61 9.81 1.67
CA ALA A 162 5.31 8.65 2.50
C ALA A 162 3.84 8.66 2.96
N ALA A 163 3.32 9.82 3.38
CA ALA A 163 1.92 9.99 3.77
C ALA A 163 0.97 9.74 2.59
N GLY A 164 1.25 10.28 1.40
CA GLY A 164 0.44 10.07 0.20
C GLY A 164 0.40 8.61 -0.26
N VAL A 165 1.54 7.92 -0.19
CA VAL A 165 1.62 6.48 -0.50
C VAL A 165 0.84 5.65 0.53
N ALA A 166 0.98 5.95 1.82
CA ALA A 166 0.24 5.29 2.89
C ALA A 166 -1.28 5.50 2.74
N LEU A 167 -1.72 6.74 2.49
CA LEU A 167 -3.12 7.05 2.24
C LEU A 167 -3.69 6.31 1.02
N SER A 168 -2.91 6.18 -0.05
CA SER A 168 -3.30 5.41 -1.24
C SER A 168 -3.47 3.92 -0.94
N ALA A 169 -2.60 3.37 -0.08
CA ALA A 169 -2.70 1.97 0.34
C ALA A 169 -3.93 1.72 1.24
N ALA A 170 -4.23 2.62 2.19
CA ALA A 170 -5.47 2.59 2.95
C ALA A 170 -6.70 2.70 2.03
N TRP A 171 -6.65 3.61 1.06
CA TRP A 171 -7.72 3.81 0.09
C TRP A 171 -7.98 2.54 -0.73
N MET A 172 -6.93 1.85 -1.19
CA MET A 172 -7.06 0.56 -1.88
C MET A 172 -7.72 -0.51 -1.01
N LEU A 173 -7.35 -0.62 0.27
CA LEU A 173 -7.98 -1.58 1.18
C LEU A 173 -9.47 -1.29 1.36
N LEU A 174 -9.82 -0.02 1.52
CA LEU A 174 -11.19 0.43 1.65
C LEU A 174 -12.01 0.11 0.39
N LEU A 175 -11.50 0.45 -0.79
CA LEU A 175 -12.12 0.10 -2.08
C LEU A 175 -12.29 -1.42 -2.24
N SER A 176 -11.27 -2.19 -1.85
CA SER A 176 -11.32 -3.66 -1.92
C SER A 176 -12.38 -4.24 -1.00
N GLY A 177 -12.56 -3.64 0.19
CA GLY A 177 -13.64 -3.98 1.11
C GLY A 177 -15.03 -3.70 0.53
N TRP A 178 -15.22 -2.55 -0.11
CA TRP A 178 -16.47 -2.20 -0.79
C TRP A 178 -16.77 -3.17 -1.94
N LEU A 179 -15.79 -3.45 -2.80
CA LEU A 179 -15.94 -4.39 -3.92
C LEU A 179 -16.27 -5.80 -3.45
N ALA A 180 -15.59 -6.29 -2.40
CA ALA A 180 -15.88 -7.61 -1.83
C ALA A 180 -17.32 -7.70 -1.30
N GLY A 181 -17.85 -6.62 -0.72
CA GLY A 181 -19.23 -6.54 -0.25
C GLY A 181 -20.27 -6.59 -1.37
N LEU A 182 -19.93 -6.18 -2.59
CA LEU A 182 -20.81 -6.27 -3.76
C LEU A 182 -20.87 -7.69 -4.34
N ILE A 183 -19.80 -8.47 -4.18
CA ILE A 183 -19.66 -9.82 -4.76
C ILE A 183 -20.32 -10.89 -3.88
N VAL A 184 -20.48 -10.64 -2.58
CA VAL A 184 -21.15 -11.55 -1.63
C VAL A 184 -22.51 -10.95 -1.25
N PRO A 185 -23.62 -11.34 -1.88
CA PRO A 185 -24.95 -10.87 -1.52
C PRO A 185 -25.27 -11.21 -0.05
N GLY A 186 -25.89 -10.26 0.66
CA GLY A 186 -26.19 -10.35 2.09
C GLY A 186 -27.10 -11.52 2.53
N ASP A 187 -27.58 -12.34 1.60
CA ASP A 187 -28.49 -13.45 1.87
C ASP A 187 -27.81 -14.71 2.40
N ALA A 188 -26.48 -14.84 2.23
CA ALA A 188 -25.71 -15.97 2.76
C ALA A 188 -25.31 -15.82 4.25
N VAL A 189 -25.50 -14.63 4.85
CA VAL A 189 -25.06 -14.35 6.23
C VAL A 189 -26.21 -14.47 7.24
N ARG A 190 -27.47 -14.52 6.79
CA ARG A 190 -28.65 -14.67 7.68
C ARG A 190 -29.07 -16.12 7.96
N THR A 191 -28.36 -17.11 7.42
CA THR A 191 -28.71 -18.54 7.57
C THR A 191 -27.52 -19.38 8.04
N GLY A 192 -26.87 -18.94 9.13
CA GLY A 192 -26.02 -19.80 9.95
C GLY A 192 -26.64 -19.90 11.35
N PRO A 193 -26.84 -21.11 11.90
CA PRO A 193 -27.54 -21.34 13.17
C PRO A 193 -26.86 -20.71 14.40
#